data_AF-A0ABC8S261-F1
#
_entry.id   AF-A0ABC8S261-F1
#
_cell.length_a   1.000
_cell.length_b   1.000
_cell.length_c   1.000
_cell.angle_alpha   90.00
_cell.angle_beta   90.00
_cell.angle_gamma   90.00
#
_symmetry.space_group_name_H-M   'P 1'
#
loop_
_entity.id
_entity.type
_entity.pdbx_description
1 polymer ?
#
loop_
_entity_poly.entity_id
_entity_poly.type
_entity_poly.pdbx_seq_one_letter_code
_entity_poly.pdbx_strand_id
1 'polypeptide(L)'
;MLLHSAEGKTKAQSSCPESFPCGHLGLMKFPFSNFSRPHCGLFLLNCDVPSPQIQVVKQEQWYKIKNISRPNAFEIHDKVFQNHLDYPGCDSFSDITPPNSPIISFTLFPNLTLYKCINGPHVQIDQYFNGYYSYKSCGGYSFYYRYSEDNQSITLGSFPPDCSIIHLPV
;
A
#
# COMPACT_ATOMS: atom_id res chain seq x y z
N MET A 1 -18.42 26.46 12.80
CA MET A 1 -17.17 26.82 12.11
C MET A 1 -17.45 26.73 10.62
N LEU A 2 -17.36 27.84 9.89
CA LEU A 2 -17.67 27.93 8.44
C LEU A 2 -16.36 28.27 7.73
N LEU A 3 -15.90 27.38 6.84
CA LEU A 3 -14.75 27.63 5.98
C LEU A 3 -15.28 28.20 4.66
N HIS A 4 -14.97 29.47 4.41
CA HIS A 4 -15.18 30.10 3.10
C HIS A 4 -13.85 30.17 2.36
N SER A 5 -13.85 29.72 1.09
CA SER A 5 -12.73 29.95 0.17
C SER A 5 -12.86 31.35 -0.41
N ALA A 6 -11.77 32.12 -0.39
CA ALA A 6 -11.70 33.46 -0.97
C ALA A 6 -10.94 33.43 -2.30
N GLU A 7 -11.57 33.86 -3.39
CA GLU A 7 -10.88 34.10 -4.67
C GLU A 7 -10.26 35.50 -4.68
N GLY A 8 -8.98 35.58 -4.32
CA GLY A 8 -8.17 36.80 -4.51
C GLY A 8 -7.57 36.85 -5.91
N LYS A 9 -7.97 37.81 -6.75
CA LYS A 9 -7.35 38.07 -8.05
C LYS A 9 -6.11 38.97 -7.91
N THR A 10 -4.92 38.45 -8.22
CA THR A 10 -3.77 39.27 -8.66
C THR A 10 -2.76 38.47 -9.52
N LYS A 11 -2.42 39.01 -10.70
CA LYS A 11 -1.25 38.74 -11.59
C LYS A 11 -0.80 37.28 -11.76
N ALA A 12 -1.17 36.68 -12.91
CA ALA A 12 -0.63 35.45 -13.49
C ALA A 12 -0.30 34.32 -12.48
N GLN A 13 -1.11 34.16 -11.44
CA GLN A 13 -1.18 32.91 -10.70
C GLN A 13 -1.77 31.88 -11.66
N SER A 14 -1.00 30.85 -12.00
CA SER A 14 -1.49 29.74 -12.81
C SER A 14 -2.72 29.15 -12.12
N SER A 15 -3.91 29.50 -12.61
CA SER A 15 -5.16 28.99 -12.05
C SER A 15 -5.12 27.46 -12.04
N CYS A 16 -5.55 26.84 -10.95
CA CYS A 16 -5.62 25.38 -10.93
C CYS A 16 -6.67 24.91 -11.93
N PRO A 17 -6.31 24.05 -12.89
CA PRO A 17 -7.28 23.56 -13.85
C PRO A 17 -8.31 22.67 -13.13
N GLU A 18 -9.56 22.69 -13.59
CA GLU A 18 -10.61 21.82 -13.05
C GLU A 18 -10.25 20.33 -13.24
N SER A 19 -9.64 20.00 -14.38
CA SER A 19 -9.08 18.68 -14.66
C SER A 19 -7.88 18.76 -15.61
N PHE A 20 -7.09 17.69 -15.67
CA PHE A 20 -5.94 17.55 -16.55
C PHE A 20 -5.80 16.10 -17.04
N PRO A 21 -5.27 15.87 -18.26
CA PRO A 21 -5.05 14.51 -18.77
C PRO A 21 -3.87 13.83 -18.08
N CYS A 22 -3.96 12.51 -17.85
CA CYS A 22 -2.91 11.71 -17.23
C CYS A 22 -2.81 10.29 -17.83
N GLY A 23 -2.18 10.16 -19.00
CA GLY A 23 -1.94 8.87 -19.64
C GLY A 23 -3.20 8.00 -19.75
N HIS A 24 -3.08 6.72 -19.37
CA HIS A 24 -4.21 5.78 -19.37
C HIS A 24 -5.24 6.01 -18.25
N LEU A 25 -4.96 6.88 -17.28
CA LEU A 25 -5.89 7.21 -16.20
C LEU A 25 -7.01 8.16 -16.67
N GLY A 26 -6.86 8.79 -17.83
CA GLY A 26 -7.81 9.75 -18.37
C GLY A 26 -7.71 11.13 -17.71
N LEU A 27 -8.84 11.79 -17.47
CA LEU A 27 -8.89 13.12 -16.86
C LEU A 27 -8.88 13.03 -15.34
N MET A 28 -7.81 13.54 -14.74
CA MET A 28 -7.64 13.68 -13.30
C MET A 28 -8.07 15.07 -12.83
N LYS A 29 -8.53 15.17 -11.59
CA LYS A 29 -8.96 16.41 -10.95
C LYS A 29 -8.54 16.44 -9.49
N PHE A 30 -8.85 17.51 -8.76
CA PHE A 30 -8.66 17.54 -7.31
C PHE A 30 -9.24 16.27 -6.65
N PRO A 31 -8.50 15.58 -5.75
CA PRO A 31 -7.32 16.04 -5.01
C PRO A 31 -5.96 15.83 -5.70
N PHE A 32 -5.92 15.43 -6.98
CA PHE A 32 -4.68 15.19 -7.72
C PHE A 32 -4.13 16.46 -8.36
N SER A 33 -2.81 16.49 -8.54
CA SER A 33 -2.07 17.53 -9.28
C SER A 33 -1.01 16.89 -10.17
N ASN A 34 -0.53 17.63 -11.17
CA ASN A 34 0.60 17.22 -12.00
C ASN A 34 1.87 18.01 -11.64
N PHE A 35 3.02 17.59 -12.16
CA PHE A 35 4.31 18.26 -11.92
C PHE A 35 4.35 19.73 -12.31
N SER A 36 3.58 20.13 -13.33
CA SER A 36 3.53 21.53 -13.77
C SER A 36 2.81 22.43 -12.77
N ARG A 37 1.96 21.87 -11.89
CA ARG A 37 1.13 22.62 -10.93
C ARG A 37 0.98 21.88 -9.59
N PRO A 38 2.07 21.61 -8.86
CA PRO A 38 2.05 20.78 -7.64
C PRO A 38 1.29 21.43 -6.47
N HIS A 39 1.00 22.73 -6.56
CA HIS A 39 0.21 23.47 -5.56
C HIS A 39 -1.32 23.28 -5.74
N CYS A 40 -1.76 22.62 -6.81
CA CYS A 40 -3.18 22.47 -7.13
C CYS A 40 -3.87 21.25 -6.53
N GLY A 41 -3.14 20.41 -5.80
CA GLY A 41 -3.66 19.16 -5.25
C GLY A 41 -2.88 18.69 -4.04
N LEU A 42 -3.42 17.65 -3.40
CA LEU A 42 -2.84 16.99 -2.24
C LEU A 42 -1.85 15.90 -2.67
N PHE A 43 -2.17 15.20 -3.77
CA PHE A 43 -1.37 14.09 -4.29
C PHE A 43 -0.77 14.47 -5.64
N LEU A 44 0.52 14.17 -5.82
CA LEU A 44 1.24 14.50 -7.03
C LEU A 44 1.26 13.28 -7.96
N LEU A 45 0.80 13.47 -9.19
CA LEU A 45 0.85 12.49 -10.26
C LEU A 45 1.99 12.81 -11.23
N ASN A 46 2.78 11.79 -11.52
CA ASN A 46 3.69 11.78 -12.66
C ASN A 46 2.97 11.15 -13.84
N CYS A 47 2.53 11.99 -14.78
CA CYS A 47 1.81 11.56 -15.98
C CYS A 47 2.70 11.50 -17.23
N ASP A 48 3.94 11.99 -17.14
CA ASP A 48 4.88 12.12 -18.26
C ASP A 48 5.69 10.82 -18.50
N VAL A 49 5.25 9.72 -17.89
CA VAL A 49 5.86 8.39 -17.98
C VAL A 49 4.84 7.37 -18.49
N PRO A 50 5.27 6.30 -19.18
CA PRO A 50 4.36 5.30 -19.75
C PRO A 50 3.41 4.65 -18.74
N SER A 51 3.86 4.48 -17.49
CA SER A 51 3.04 4.02 -16.36
C SER A 51 2.96 5.13 -15.33
N PRO A 52 1.82 5.85 -15.25
CA PRO A 52 1.63 6.92 -14.29
C PRO A 52 1.97 6.51 -12.87
N GLN A 53 2.51 7.45 -12.12
CA GLN A 53 2.93 7.23 -10.74
C GLN A 53 2.28 8.25 -9.82
N ILE A 54 2.06 7.87 -8.58
CA ILE A 54 1.56 8.75 -7.53
C ILE A 54 2.57 8.84 -6.40
N GLN A 55 2.74 10.06 -5.90
CA GLN A 55 3.43 10.34 -4.66
C GLN A 55 2.40 10.65 -3.59
N VAL A 56 2.37 9.80 -2.57
CA VAL A 56 1.34 9.84 -1.53
C VAL A 56 1.79 10.58 -0.27
N VAL A 57 3.08 10.46 0.07
CA VAL A 57 3.80 11.38 0.98
C VAL A 57 4.77 12.21 0.17
N LYS A 58 4.73 13.53 0.35
CA LYS A 58 5.64 14.45 -0.33
C LYS A 58 7.09 14.01 -0.10
N GLN A 59 7.82 13.86 -1.19
CA GLN A 59 9.28 13.60 -1.24
C GLN A 59 9.77 12.22 -0.78
N GLU A 60 8.90 11.25 -0.50
CA GLU A 60 9.34 9.93 -0.02
C GLU A 60 9.30 8.86 -1.11
N GLN A 61 8.11 8.41 -1.50
CA GLN A 61 7.97 7.22 -2.33
C GLN A 61 6.99 7.43 -3.49
N TRP A 62 7.39 6.95 -4.67
CA TRP A 62 6.55 6.89 -5.86
C TRP A 62 5.99 5.48 -6.05
N TYR A 63 4.69 5.39 -6.21
CA TYR A 63 4.00 4.14 -6.49
C TYR A 63 3.51 4.12 -7.93
N LYS A 64 3.78 3.03 -8.65
CA LYS A 64 3.21 2.84 -9.98
C LYS A 64 1.72 2.58 -9.84
N ILE A 65 0.91 3.34 -10.57
CA ILE A 65 -0.52 3.06 -10.67
C ILE A 65 -0.72 1.98 -11.73
N LYS A 66 -1.37 0.88 -11.33
CA LYS A 66 -1.75 -0.21 -12.24
C LYS A 66 -3.08 0.07 -12.92
N ASN A 67 -4.08 0.47 -12.13
CA ASN A 67 -5.41 0.72 -12.63
C ASN A 67 -6.24 1.58 -11.65
N ILE A 68 -7.37 2.07 -12.12
CA ILE A 68 -8.43 2.66 -11.29
C ILE A 68 -9.41 1.53 -10.97
N SER A 69 -9.43 1.08 -9.72
CA SER A 69 -10.29 -0.02 -9.29
C SER A 69 -11.73 0.42 -9.09
N ARG A 70 -11.94 1.64 -8.56
CA ARG A 70 -13.23 2.31 -8.33
C ARG A 70 -13.02 3.83 -8.36
N PRO A 71 -14.08 4.67 -8.39
CA PRO A 71 -13.92 6.11 -8.23
C PRO A 71 -13.08 6.45 -6.99
N ASN A 72 -12.02 7.23 -7.18
CA ASN A 72 -11.06 7.63 -6.14
C ASN A 72 -10.25 6.48 -5.49
N ALA A 73 -10.22 5.27 -6.07
CA ALA A 73 -9.44 4.15 -5.58
C ALA A 73 -8.47 3.63 -6.65
N PHE A 74 -7.18 3.82 -6.42
CA PHE A 74 -6.12 3.38 -7.32
C PHE A 74 -5.50 2.09 -6.81
N GLU A 75 -5.36 1.11 -7.71
CA GLU A 75 -4.49 -0.03 -7.44
C GLU A 75 -3.05 0.41 -7.72
N ILE A 76 -2.23 0.37 -6.67
CA ILE A 76 -0.81 0.71 -6.76
C ILE A 76 0.06 -0.53 -6.62
N HIS A 77 1.23 -0.49 -7.26
CA HIS A 77 2.25 -1.50 -7.05
C HIS A 77 3.31 -0.99 -6.07
N ASP A 78 3.31 -1.56 -4.87
CA ASP A 78 4.37 -1.37 -3.88
C ASP A 78 5.50 -2.36 -4.15
N LYS A 79 6.60 -1.84 -4.72
CA LYS A 79 7.78 -2.64 -5.03
C LYS A 79 8.56 -3.06 -3.79
N VAL A 80 8.56 -2.23 -2.75
CA VAL A 80 9.29 -2.53 -1.52
C VAL A 80 8.61 -3.71 -0.85
N PHE A 81 7.29 -3.63 -0.73
CA PHE A 81 6.48 -4.72 -0.22
C PHE A 81 6.65 -6.01 -1.03
N GLN A 82 6.57 -5.92 -2.37
CA GLN A 82 6.78 -7.08 -3.25
C GLN A 82 8.16 -7.72 -3.06
N ASN A 83 9.22 -6.91 -2.95
CA ASN A 83 10.57 -7.43 -2.74
C ASN A 83 10.71 -8.20 -1.41
N HIS A 84 10.06 -7.74 -0.33
CA HIS A 84 10.04 -8.48 0.93
C HIS A 84 9.35 -9.84 0.84
N LEU A 85 8.40 -10.01 -0.10
CA LEU A 85 7.73 -11.29 -0.38
C LEU A 85 8.54 -12.19 -1.31
N ASP A 86 9.18 -11.62 -2.33
CA ASP A 86 9.96 -12.38 -3.32
C ASP A 86 11.31 -12.84 -2.74
N TYR A 87 11.91 -12.03 -1.87
CA TYR A 87 13.19 -12.28 -1.23
C TYR A 87 13.07 -12.08 0.29
N PRO A 88 12.33 -12.98 0.99
CA PRO A 88 12.12 -12.83 2.41
C PRO A 88 13.45 -12.93 3.18
N GLY A 89 13.65 -12.00 4.11
CA GLY A 89 14.73 -11.99 5.08
C GLY A 89 14.16 -11.94 6.49
N CYS A 90 15.03 -12.07 7.49
CA CYS A 90 14.61 -12.08 8.89
C CYS A 90 14.03 -10.75 9.37
N ASP A 91 14.49 -9.65 8.77
CA ASP A 91 13.99 -8.30 9.00
C ASP A 91 12.90 -7.90 7.98
N SER A 92 12.42 -8.84 7.15
CA SER A 92 11.26 -8.55 6.30
C SER A 92 10.03 -8.28 7.16
N PHE A 93 9.19 -7.35 6.69
CA PHE A 93 7.91 -6.98 7.30
C PHE A 93 8.00 -6.24 8.65
N SER A 94 9.18 -5.89 9.14
CA SER A 94 9.34 -4.98 10.30
C SER A 94 9.22 -3.49 9.90
N ASP A 95 9.58 -3.16 8.67
CA ASP A 95 9.79 -1.77 8.22
C ASP A 95 8.75 -1.28 7.21
N ILE A 96 7.74 -2.11 6.95
CA ILE A 96 6.68 -1.74 6.02
C ILE A 96 5.68 -0.96 6.85
N THR A 97 5.61 0.36 6.68
CA THR A 97 4.54 1.22 7.20
C THR A 97 3.93 2.02 6.05
N PRO A 98 2.61 2.00 5.85
CA PRO A 98 1.97 2.83 4.86
C PRO A 98 2.11 4.28 5.30
N PRO A 99 2.05 5.20 4.33
CA PRO A 99 1.86 6.61 4.62
C PRO A 99 0.72 6.88 5.61
N ASN A 100 1.05 7.41 6.78
CA ASN A 100 0.03 7.89 7.71
C ASN A 100 -0.61 9.17 7.15
N SER A 101 -1.91 9.13 6.86
CA SER A 101 -2.65 10.31 6.41
C SER A 101 -4.13 10.24 6.80
N PRO A 102 -4.75 11.36 7.23
CA PRO A 102 -6.17 11.38 7.59
C PRO A 102 -7.11 11.41 6.37
N ILE A 103 -6.60 11.52 5.15
CA ILE A 103 -7.39 11.77 3.93
C ILE A 103 -7.42 10.55 3.00
N ILE A 104 -6.55 9.58 3.23
CA ILE A 104 -6.41 8.36 2.44
C ILE A 104 -6.25 7.16 3.37
N SER A 105 -6.66 6.01 2.90
CA SER A 105 -6.39 4.73 3.54
C SER A 105 -5.71 3.81 2.55
N PHE A 106 -4.89 2.88 3.05
CA PHE A 106 -4.34 1.82 2.24
C PHE A 106 -5.03 0.51 2.60
N THR A 107 -5.14 -0.35 1.60
CA THR A 107 -5.64 -1.71 1.76
C THR A 107 -4.76 -2.61 0.91
N LEU A 108 -4.34 -3.75 1.46
CA LEU A 108 -3.60 -4.76 0.72
C LEU A 108 -4.55 -5.51 -0.23
N PHE A 109 -4.13 -5.67 -1.49
CA PHE A 109 -4.87 -6.45 -2.47
C PHE A 109 -3.91 -7.28 -3.35
N PRO A 110 -4.14 -8.60 -3.50
CA PRO A 110 -5.08 -9.40 -2.72
C PRO A 110 -4.72 -9.41 -1.23
N ASN A 111 -5.70 -9.68 -0.37
CA ASN A 111 -5.47 -9.74 1.07
C ASN A 111 -4.38 -10.78 1.37
N LEU A 112 -3.41 -10.42 2.21
CA LEU A 112 -2.31 -11.28 2.59
C LEU A 112 -2.28 -11.41 4.11
N THR A 113 -2.16 -12.64 4.59
CA THR A 113 -1.96 -12.89 6.02
C THR A 113 -0.59 -13.48 6.25
N LEU A 114 0.13 -12.91 7.22
CA LEU A 114 1.46 -13.34 7.61
C LEU A 114 1.47 -13.74 9.07
N TYR A 115 2.20 -14.81 9.36
CA TYR A 115 2.43 -15.34 10.69
C TYR A 115 3.92 -15.38 10.95
N LYS A 116 4.31 -14.97 12.15
CA LYS A 116 5.64 -15.22 12.72
C LYS A 116 5.48 -16.29 13.78
N CYS A 117 6.22 -17.38 13.65
CA CYS A 117 6.20 -18.49 14.59
C CYS A 117 7.58 -18.71 15.19
N ILE A 118 7.68 -18.83 16.50
CA ILE A 118 8.92 -19.20 17.18
C ILE A 118 9.25 -20.66 16.81
N ASN A 119 10.50 -20.91 16.44
CA ASN A 119 10.93 -22.26 16.11
C ASN A 119 10.94 -23.09 17.40
N GLY A 120 10.10 -24.11 17.45
CA GLY A 120 10.04 -25.08 18.55
C GLY A 120 10.12 -26.51 18.03
N PRO A 121 10.20 -27.52 18.92
CA PRO A 121 10.20 -28.93 18.54
C PRO A 121 8.84 -29.42 17.97
N HIS A 122 7.88 -28.52 17.80
CA HIS A 122 6.51 -28.84 17.45
C HIS A 122 6.37 -29.09 15.95
N VAL A 123 6.39 -30.38 15.58
CA VAL A 123 5.99 -30.92 14.25
C VAL A 123 4.62 -30.36 13.77
N GLN A 124 3.80 -29.87 14.70
CA GLN A 124 2.46 -29.34 14.44
C GLN A 124 2.44 -28.00 13.68
N ILE A 125 3.48 -27.16 13.75
CA ILE A 125 3.49 -25.84 13.07
C ILE A 125 3.52 -26.04 11.55
N ASP A 126 4.42 -26.88 11.05
CA ASP A 126 4.55 -27.13 9.62
C ASP A 126 3.33 -27.85 9.04
N GLN A 127 2.67 -28.70 9.83
CA GLN A 127 1.41 -29.34 9.44
C GLN A 127 0.27 -28.33 9.34
N TYR A 128 0.19 -27.38 10.28
CA TYR A 128 -0.84 -26.33 10.29
C TYR A 128 -0.70 -25.40 9.07
N PHE A 129 0.53 -25.02 8.71
CA PHE A 129 0.82 -24.14 7.59
C PHE A 129 1.10 -24.88 6.27
N ASN A 130 0.63 -26.12 6.13
CA ASN A 130 0.75 -26.84 4.86
C ASN A 130 0.05 -26.05 3.72
N GLY A 131 0.75 -25.83 2.61
CA GLY A 131 0.29 -25.02 1.48
C GLY A 131 0.49 -23.51 1.64
N TYR A 132 1.13 -23.04 2.72
CA TYR A 132 1.58 -21.65 2.86
C TYR A 132 2.97 -21.49 2.26
N TYR A 133 3.27 -20.28 1.79
CA TYR A 133 4.66 -19.87 1.58
C TYR A 133 5.35 -19.74 2.93
N SER A 134 6.64 -20.08 3.01
CA SER A 134 7.38 -19.99 4.27
C SER A 134 8.83 -19.57 4.08
N TYR A 135 9.36 -18.92 5.11
CA TYR A 135 10.78 -18.58 5.24
C TYR A 135 11.27 -18.99 6.63
N LYS A 136 12.11 -20.04 6.67
CA LYS A 136 12.52 -20.72 7.90
C LYS A 136 14.00 -20.53 8.25
N SER A 137 14.70 -19.69 7.50
CA SER A 137 16.15 -19.49 7.65
C SER A 137 16.53 -18.57 8.82
N CYS A 138 15.56 -18.08 9.60
CA CYS A 138 15.84 -17.24 10.76
C CYS A 138 16.22 -18.07 11.99
N GLY A 139 17.24 -17.59 12.71
CA GLY A 139 17.72 -18.19 13.94
C GLY A 139 16.74 -17.99 15.10
N GLY A 140 15.62 -18.73 15.10
CA GLY A 140 14.68 -18.77 16.23
C GLY A 140 13.22 -18.56 15.85
N TYR A 141 12.91 -18.23 14.59
CA TYR A 141 11.53 -18.14 14.12
C TYR A 141 11.43 -18.46 12.63
N SER A 142 10.20 -18.63 12.17
CA SER A 142 9.84 -18.83 10.76
C SER A 142 8.68 -17.92 10.40
N PHE A 143 8.66 -17.45 9.16
CA PHE A 143 7.51 -16.76 8.60
C PHE A 143 6.66 -17.73 7.77
N TYR A 144 5.34 -17.59 7.85
CA TYR A 144 4.38 -18.30 7.00
C TYR A 144 3.36 -17.31 6.46
N TYR A 145 3.03 -17.38 5.18
CA TYR A 145 2.07 -16.47 4.57
C TYR A 145 1.28 -17.10 3.43
N ARG A 146 0.08 -16.57 3.19
CA ARG A 146 -0.78 -16.97 2.08
C ARG A 146 -1.62 -15.79 1.65
N TYR A 147 -1.88 -15.72 0.35
CA TYR A 147 -2.93 -14.86 -0.17
C TYR A 147 -4.29 -15.45 0.22
N SER A 148 -5.16 -14.62 0.79
CA SER A 148 -6.52 -15.01 1.09
C SER A 148 -7.30 -15.06 -0.22
N GLU A 149 -7.91 -16.20 -0.51
CA GLU A 149 -8.73 -16.37 -1.73
C GLU A 149 -10.12 -15.71 -1.60
N ASP A 150 -10.50 -15.26 -0.40
CA ASP A 150 -11.74 -14.53 -0.11
C ASP A 150 -11.52 -13.44 0.96
N ASN A 151 -12.40 -12.44 0.99
CA ASN A 151 -12.58 -11.47 2.09
C ASN A 151 -13.06 -12.11 3.41
N GLN A 152 -12.95 -13.43 3.54
CA GLN A 152 -13.19 -14.11 4.80
C GLN A 152 -12.11 -13.63 5.77
N SER A 153 -12.52 -12.77 6.69
CA SER A 153 -11.82 -12.55 7.95
C SER A 153 -11.41 -13.93 8.43
N ILE A 154 -10.11 -14.16 8.53
CA ILE A 154 -9.59 -15.40 9.11
C ILE A 154 -10.32 -15.53 10.43
N THR A 155 -11.16 -16.56 10.52
CA THR A 155 -11.75 -16.97 11.76
C THR A 155 -10.61 -16.97 12.76
N LEU A 156 -10.79 -16.33 13.92
CA LEU A 156 -9.93 -16.50 15.09
C LEU A 156 -10.02 -17.97 15.56
N GLY A 157 -9.71 -18.91 14.68
CA GLY A 157 -9.38 -20.27 15.01
C GLY A 157 -8.03 -20.22 15.69
N SER A 158 -7.91 -20.99 16.76
CA SER A 158 -6.66 -21.16 17.50
C SER A 158 -5.53 -21.54 16.52
N PHE A 159 -4.69 -20.58 16.14
CA PHE A 159 -3.40 -20.85 15.54
C PHE A 159 -2.44 -21.40 16.61
N PRO A 160 -1.33 -22.05 16.24
CA PRO A 160 -0.38 -22.57 17.23
C PRO A 160 0.05 -21.47 18.22
N PRO A 161 0.16 -21.76 19.53
CA PRO A 161 0.41 -20.76 20.56
C PRO A 161 1.75 -20.02 20.38
N ASP A 162 2.71 -20.65 19.70
CA ASP A 162 4.02 -20.08 19.39
C ASP A 162 4.03 -19.16 18.16
N CYS A 163 2.86 -18.95 17.55
CA CYS A 163 2.68 -18.09 16.39
C CYS A 163 1.95 -16.81 16.75
N SER A 164 2.24 -15.73 16.02
CA SER A 164 1.53 -14.46 16.09
C SER A 164 1.24 -13.95 14.69
N ILE A 165 0.08 -13.33 14.50
CA ILE A 165 -0.26 -12.64 13.26
C ILE A 165 0.58 -11.37 13.15
N ILE A 166 1.23 -11.17 12.00
CA ILE A 166 1.84 -9.89 11.66
C ILE A 166 0.76 -9.05 11.01
N HIS A 167 0.31 -8.01 11.72
CA HIS A 167 -0.49 -6.97 11.12
C HIS A 167 0.44 -6.12 10.27
N LEU A 168 0.42 -6.36 8.96
CA LEU A 168 0.98 -5.40 8.03
C LEU A 168 0.21 -4.09 8.23
N PRO A 169 0.91 -2.98 8.43
CA PRO A 169 0.22 -1.72 8.57
C PRO A 169 -0.38 -1.36 7.21
N VAL A 170 -1.65 -0.99 7.26
CA VAL A 170 -2.51 -0.58 6.15
C VAL A 170 -3.17 0.73 6.54
#